data_AF-A0A428P577-F1
#
_entry.id   AF-A0A428P577-F1
#
_cell.length_a   1.000
_cell.length_b   1.000
_cell.length_c   1.000
_cell.angle_alpha   90.00
_cell.angle_beta   90.00
_cell.angle_gamma   90.00
#
_symmetry.space_group_name_H-M   'P 1'
#
loop_
_entity.id
_entity.type
_entity.pdbx_description
1 polymer ?
#
loop_
_entity_poly.entity_id
_entity_poly.type
_entity_poly.pdbx_seq_one_letter_code
_entity_poly.pdbx_strand_id
1 'polypeptide(L)'
;MRTRSQKQFPNQLSSAHEVDNSSNEHRVEWDCSEIDHMEFDESINKYYVFLKWPNGQVSEHDREEVYRRCPQQMLRFYESHIKFV
;
A
#
# COMPACT_ATOMS: atom_id res chain seq x y z
N MET A 1 -28.14 47.89 15.18
CA MET A 1 -26.72 47.51 15.19
C MET A 1 -26.26 47.26 13.75
N ARG A 2 -25.05 47.71 13.39
CA ARG A 2 -24.62 48.04 12.03
C ARG A 2 -24.42 46.80 11.13
N THR A 3 -25.01 46.86 9.93
CA THR A 3 -24.69 46.05 8.75
C THR A 3 -23.28 46.37 8.24
N ARG A 4 -22.49 45.37 7.84
CA ARG A 4 -21.30 45.60 7.01
C ARG A 4 -21.16 44.55 5.91
N SER A 5 -21.62 44.97 4.73
CA SER A 5 -21.26 44.44 3.41
C SER A 5 -20.03 45.20 2.88
N GLN A 6 -19.05 44.49 2.33
CA GLN A 6 -17.99 44.97 1.41
C GLN A 6 -17.49 43.73 0.64
N LYS A 7 -18.10 43.40 -0.50
CA LYS A 7 -17.66 43.69 -1.90
C LYS A 7 -16.22 43.25 -2.25
N GLN A 8 -16.17 42.32 -3.20
CA GLN A 8 -15.05 41.76 -3.99
C GLN A 8 -14.16 42.85 -4.64
N PHE A 9 -12.92 42.49 -5.02
CA PHE A 9 -12.47 42.47 -6.44
C PHE A 9 -11.20 41.60 -6.61
N PRO A 10 -10.98 41.00 -7.81
CA PRO A 10 -10.10 39.86 -8.06
C PRO A 10 -8.72 40.27 -8.61
N ASN A 11 -7.75 39.35 -8.61
CA ASN A 11 -6.88 39.24 -9.77
C ASN A 11 -6.43 37.81 -10.03
N GLN A 12 -6.63 37.42 -11.28
CA GLN A 12 -6.45 36.11 -11.90
C GLN A 12 -5.04 35.97 -12.53
N LEU A 13 -4.73 34.72 -12.91
CA LEU A 13 -3.69 34.25 -13.87
C LEU A 13 -2.25 34.15 -13.33
N SER A 14 -1.54 33.01 -13.46
CA SER A 14 -1.50 31.98 -14.53
C SER A 14 -1.38 30.55 -13.94
N SER A 15 -2.13 29.52 -14.36
CA SER A 15 -2.37 28.88 -15.67
C SER A 15 -1.48 27.64 -15.90
N ALA A 16 -2.13 26.61 -16.49
CA ALA A 16 -1.67 25.27 -16.90
C ALA A 16 -1.67 24.22 -15.77
N HIS A 17 -2.68 23.34 -15.72
CA HIS A 17 -2.71 22.00 -16.33
C HIS A 17 -1.75 21.04 -15.58
N GLU A 18 -2.14 19.87 -15.11
CA GLU A 18 -2.82 18.84 -15.89
C GLU A 18 -3.20 17.64 -14.99
N VAL A 19 -4.28 16.96 -15.40
CA VAL A 19 -4.71 15.59 -15.07
C VAL A 19 -4.97 15.17 -13.61
N ASP A 20 -6.28 15.11 -13.31
CA ASP A 20 -6.89 13.99 -12.60
C ASP A 20 -6.24 12.66 -13.06
N ASN A 21 -5.31 12.12 -12.27
CA ASN A 21 -4.77 10.79 -12.48
C ASN A 21 -5.78 9.74 -11.98
N SER A 22 -6.94 9.71 -12.63
CA SER A 22 -7.70 8.49 -12.76
C SER A 22 -6.93 7.59 -13.72
N SER A 23 -6.12 6.69 -13.18
CA SER A 23 -5.52 5.60 -13.94
C SER A 23 -5.34 4.42 -13.01
N ASN A 24 -6.45 3.70 -12.82
CA ASN A 24 -6.52 2.29 -12.44
C ASN A 24 -5.40 1.84 -11.49
N GLU A 25 -5.61 2.01 -10.19
CA GLU A 25 -5.12 1.00 -9.26
C GLU A 25 -5.76 -0.31 -9.72
N HIS A 26 -5.03 -1.06 -10.56
CA HIS A 26 -5.25 -2.48 -10.71
C HIS A 26 -5.23 -2.98 -9.28
N ARG A 27 -6.42 -3.19 -8.71
CA ARG A 27 -6.63 -3.68 -7.36
C ARG A 27 -6.11 -5.10 -7.40
N VAL A 28 -4.79 -5.23 -7.28
CA VAL A 28 -4.13 -6.51 -7.12
C VAL A 28 -4.84 -7.13 -5.92
N GLU A 29 -5.52 -8.25 -6.12
CA GLU A 29 -6.22 -8.93 -5.05
C GLU A 29 -5.17 -9.61 -4.16
N TRP A 30 -4.63 -8.84 -3.21
CA TRP A 30 -3.76 -9.32 -2.14
C TRP A 30 -4.45 -10.39 -1.28
N ASP A 31 -5.78 -10.44 -1.30
CA ASP A 31 -6.56 -11.44 -0.59
C ASP A 31 -6.38 -12.85 -1.17
N CYS A 32 -5.95 -12.98 -2.42
CA CYS A 32 -5.75 -14.26 -3.10
C CYS A 32 -4.28 -14.72 -3.14
N SER A 33 -3.33 -13.94 -2.60
CA SER A 33 -1.92 -14.32 -2.57
C SER A 33 -1.57 -15.17 -1.34
N GLU A 34 -0.50 -15.94 -1.47
CA GLU A 34 0.05 -16.79 -0.41
C GLU A 34 1.47 -16.32 -0.08
N ILE A 35 1.83 -16.28 1.20
CA ILE A 35 3.21 -15.98 1.60
C ILE A 35 4.04 -17.26 1.44
N ASP A 36 5.03 -17.22 0.56
CA ASP A 36 5.88 -18.39 0.26
C ASP A 36 6.98 -18.54 1.31
N HIS A 37 7.76 -17.47 1.53
CA HIS A 37 8.80 -17.43 2.55
C HIS A 37 9.14 -15.98 2.96
N MET A 38 9.88 -15.87 4.06
CA MET A 38 10.39 -14.60 4.58
C MET A 38 11.90 -14.69 4.71
N GLU A 39 12.60 -13.67 4.22
CA GLU A 39 14.05 -13.54 4.35
C GLU A 39 14.38 -12.34 5.23
N PHE A 40 15.50 -12.45 5.96
CA PHE A 40 16.02 -11.37 6.77
C PHE A 40 17.32 -10.87 6.17
N ASP A 41 17.34 -9.60 5.80
CA ASP A 41 18.54 -8.93 5.34
C ASP A 41 19.27 -8.33 6.55
N GLU A 42 20.41 -8.92 6.89
CA GLU A 42 21.25 -8.51 8.02
C GLU A 42 21.92 -7.14 7.80
N SER A 43 22.14 -6.74 6.54
CA SER A 43 22.86 -5.50 6.21
C SER A 43 22.04 -4.25 6.51
N ILE A 44 20.73 -4.35 6.27
CA ILE A 44 19.76 -3.27 6.52
C ILE A 44 18.86 -3.55 7.73
N ASN A 45 18.99 -4.73 8.36
CA ASN A 45 18.20 -5.19 9.49
C ASN A 45 16.69 -5.14 9.19
N LYS A 46 16.29 -5.67 8.03
CA LYS A 46 14.88 -5.69 7.56
C LYS A 46 14.45 -7.07 7.08
N TYR A 47 13.15 -7.30 7.13
CA TYR A 47 12.52 -8.51 6.60
C TYR A 47 11.89 -8.23 5.25
N TYR A 48 12.21 -9.09 4.29
CA TYR A 48 11.57 -9.16 2.99
C TYR A 48 10.62 -10.34 2.94
N VAL A 49 9.47 -10.13 2.32
CA VAL A 49 8.41 -11.12 2.23
C VAL A 49 8.20 -11.45 0.77
N PHE A 50 8.34 -12.73 0.44
CA PHE A 50 8.08 -13.24 -0.89
C PHE A 50 6.67 -13.81 -0.93
N LEU A 51 5.86 -13.23 -1.80
CA LEU A 51 4.46 -13.60 -1.92
C LEU A 51 4.17 -14.12 -3.32
N LYS A 52 3.43 -15.22 -3.34
CA LYS A 52 3.06 -15.97 -4.52
C LYS A 52 1.65 -15.58 -4.92
N TRP A 53 1.54 -15.04 -6.11
CA TRP A 53 0.27 -14.65 -6.72
C TRP A 53 -0.42 -15.88 -7.32
N PRO A 54 -1.75 -15.84 -7.47
CA PRO A 54 -2.51 -16.93 -8.09
C PRO A 54 -2.12 -17.18 -9.55
N ASN A 55 -1.50 -16.21 -10.23
CA ASN A 55 -0.93 -16.38 -11.57
C ASN A 55 0.40 -17.16 -11.58
N GLY A 56 0.91 -17.58 -10.42
CA GLY A 56 2.16 -18.31 -10.24
C GLY A 56 3.42 -17.42 -10.18
N GLN A 57 3.28 -16.10 -10.33
CA GLN A 57 4.39 -15.17 -10.14
C GLN A 57 4.69 -14.99 -8.66
N VAL A 58 5.95 -14.68 -8.35
CA VAL A 58 6.38 -14.31 -6.99
C VAL A 58 6.89 -12.89 -7.04
N SER A 59 6.48 -12.06 -6.08
CA SER A 59 7.06 -10.73 -5.89
C SER A 59 7.56 -10.54 -4.47
N GLU A 60 8.57 -9.69 -4.35
CA GLU A 60 9.20 -9.29 -3.10
C GLU A 60 8.56 -8.00 -2.59
N HIS A 61 8.23 -7.97 -1.30
CA HIS A 61 7.67 -6.80 -0.63
C HIS A 61 8.29 -6.56 0.73
N ASP A 62 8.30 -5.31 1.18
CA ASP A 62 8.64 -4.97 2.55
C ASP A 62 7.56 -5.53 3.50
N ARG A 63 7.99 -6.08 4.63
CA ARG A 63 7.11 -6.60 5.68
C ARG A 63 6.02 -5.60 6.08
N GLU A 64 6.36 -4.33 6.21
CA GLU A 64 5.41 -3.28 6.62
C GLU A 64 4.34 -2.99 5.55
N GLU A 65 4.61 -3.29 4.28
CA GLU A 65 3.61 -3.21 3.22
C GLU A 65 2.63 -4.37 3.33
N VAL A 66 3.14 -5.60 3.50
CA VAL A 66 2.33 -6.82 3.59
C VAL A 66 1.41 -6.78 4.82
N TYR A 67 1.90 -6.30 5.97
CA TYR A 67 1.04 -6.11 7.14
C TYR A 67 -0.13 -5.15 6.91
N ARG A 68 0.04 -4.13 6.06
CA ARG A 68 -1.03 -3.17 5.75
C ARG A 68 -1.98 -3.66 4.68
N ARG A 69 -1.49 -4.39 3.67
CA ARG A 69 -2.26 -4.82 2.50
C ARG A 69 -2.99 -6.14 2.72
N CYS A 70 -2.32 -7.16 3.27
CA CYS A 70 -2.90 -8.50 3.52
C CYS A 70 -2.47 -9.06 4.90
N PRO A 71 -2.92 -8.44 6.00
CA PRO A 71 -2.56 -8.89 7.35
C PRO A 71 -3.01 -10.33 7.65
N GLN A 72 -4.12 -10.79 7.07
CA GLN A 72 -4.65 -12.14 7.33
C GLN A 72 -3.73 -13.23 6.79
N GLN A 73 -3.17 -13.07 5.59
CA GLN A 73 -2.29 -14.01 4.92
C GLN A 73 -0.98 -14.16 5.70
N MET A 74 -0.48 -13.06 6.25
CA MET A 74 0.68 -13.07 7.12
C MET A 74 0.42 -13.83 8.43
N LEU A 75 -0.77 -13.69 9.03
CA LEU A 75 -1.14 -14.49 10.20
C LEU A 75 -1.22 -15.98 9.86
N ARG A 76 -1.81 -16.35 8.72
CA ARG A 76 -1.85 -17.76 8.26
C ARG A 76 -0.46 -18.36 8.10
N PHE A 77 0.47 -17.58 7.55
CA PHE A 77 1.87 -17.98 7.45
C PHE A 77 2.48 -18.24 8.82
N TYR A 78 2.29 -17.35 9.81
CA TYR A 78 2.79 -17.61 11.15
C TYR A 78 2.12 -18.82 11.83
N GLU A 79 0.80 -18.96 11.72
CA GLU A 79 0.06 -20.10 12.28
C GLU A 79 0.61 -21.45 11.79
N SER A 80 0.99 -21.57 10.51
CA SER A 80 1.54 -22.80 9.94
C SER A 80 3.01 -23.05 10.30
N HIS A 81 3.76 -22.00 10.66
CA HIS A 81 5.20 -22.09 10.97
C HIS A 81 5.49 -22.10 12.48
N ILE A 82 4.51 -21.79 13.33
CA ILE A 82 4.65 -21.91 14.78
C ILE A 82 4.73 -23.40 15.15
N LYS A 83 5.80 -23.76 15.87
CA LYS A 83 5.95 -25.09 16.49
C LYS A 83 5.99 -24.93 18.00
N PHE A 84 5.09 -25.62 18.68
CA PHE A 84 5.15 -25.75 20.14
C PHE A 84 6.19 -26.82 20.47
N VAL A 85 7.23 -26.41 21.19
CA VAL A 85 8.32 -27.26 21.70
C VAL A 85 8.19 -27.44 23.20
#